data_AF-A0A0N0TB03-F1
#
_entry.id   AF-A0A0N0TB03-F1
#
_cell.length_a   1.000
_cell.length_b   1.000
_cell.length_c   1.000
_cell.angle_alpha   90.00
_cell.angle_beta   90.00
_cell.angle_gamma   90.00
#
_symmetry.space_group_name_H-M   'P 1'
#
loop_
_entity.id
_entity.type
_entity.pdbx_description
1 polymer ?
#
loop_
_entity_poly.entity_id
_entity_poly.type
_entity_poly.pdbx_seq_one_letter_code
_entity_poly.pdbx_strand_id
1 'polypeptide(L)'
;MIPYRHNDPNYARNTPGQVVTEIPNDLIHLPDGRYIMSTFGVRDWAIPEQGGIPSAGGSWRTWYSRLWTSTDTHAENWTTTWNLETNRENMDYWNSGDMSLFQNNTMIMWPGENFVYVYGTNEGRWNGGGIHLMRVPWDKMWNYSQYRFWGVDGSGRWDWRQYGPITPIINAPSRTEAIGELSAQVIEGRVVLSFLNGGRGAVTQTATYPTGLWTAPKTQVTYAQAQNIYAPIVHPYSTLANSHILLSQWVGSEYYGVRQWTGNLYGTVAARGSVGATLAVTKDEPALPGHVGPVSPQWQELPLAEQIAVLGDNTDNRVSRADIAAVTRSAASANTGVSAARHRAGAMAPTD
;
A
#
# COMPACT_ATOMS: atom_id res chain seq x y z
N MET A 1 -19.02 11.35 -11.44
CA MET A 1 -19.51 10.07 -10.89
C MET A 1 -18.99 8.93 -11.73
N ILE A 2 -18.62 7.80 -11.10
CA ILE A 2 -18.25 6.57 -11.81
C ILE A 2 -19.54 5.79 -12.13
N PRO A 3 -19.73 5.31 -13.36
CA PRO A 3 -20.87 4.48 -13.72
C PRO A 3 -20.65 3.04 -13.24
N TYR A 4 -20.77 2.79 -11.92
CA TYR A 4 -20.72 1.45 -11.36
C TYR A 4 -22.10 0.98 -10.89
N ARG A 5 -22.32 -0.34 -10.93
CA ARG A 5 -23.53 -0.98 -10.42
C ARG A 5 -23.19 -1.75 -9.15
N HIS A 6 -23.85 -1.39 -8.04
CA HIS A 6 -23.83 -2.21 -6.83
C HIS A 6 -24.57 -3.52 -7.07
N ASN A 7 -23.91 -4.65 -6.77
CA ASN A 7 -24.52 -5.97 -6.86
C ASN A 7 -24.70 -6.60 -5.49
N ASP A 8 -25.66 -7.51 -5.40
CA ASP A 8 -25.82 -8.39 -4.25
C ASP A 8 -24.50 -9.14 -3.94
N PRO A 9 -24.08 -9.25 -2.66
CA PRO A 9 -22.84 -9.92 -2.28
C PRO A 9 -22.69 -11.35 -2.81
N ASN A 10 -23.76 -12.16 -2.84
CA ASN A 10 -23.67 -13.53 -3.34
C ASN A 10 -23.48 -13.56 -4.86
N TYR A 11 -24.13 -12.66 -5.60
CA TYR A 11 -23.94 -12.55 -7.04
C TYR A 11 -22.53 -12.07 -7.40
N ALA A 12 -22.06 -11.00 -6.75
CA ALA A 12 -20.72 -10.44 -6.96
C ALA A 12 -19.60 -11.44 -6.66
N ARG A 13 -19.72 -12.18 -5.55
CA ARG A 13 -18.73 -13.18 -5.13
C ARG A 13 -18.53 -14.29 -6.17
N ASN A 14 -19.60 -14.65 -6.87
CA ASN A 14 -19.64 -15.81 -7.77
C ASN A 14 -19.60 -15.45 -9.26
N THR A 15 -19.69 -14.17 -9.62
CA THR A 15 -19.68 -13.73 -11.02
C THR A 15 -18.44 -12.86 -11.29
N PRO A 16 -17.49 -13.32 -12.11
CA PRO A 16 -16.26 -12.58 -12.40
C PRO A 16 -16.52 -11.14 -12.86
N GLY A 17 -15.82 -10.20 -12.23
CA GLY A 17 -15.88 -8.77 -12.54
C GLY A 17 -17.13 -8.04 -12.07
N GLN A 18 -18.10 -8.74 -11.47
CA GLN A 18 -19.25 -8.12 -10.81
C GLN A 18 -18.89 -7.79 -9.37
N VAL A 19 -19.11 -6.54 -8.97
CA VAL A 19 -18.62 -6.00 -7.71
C VAL A 19 -19.77 -5.67 -6.76
N VAL A 20 -19.53 -5.81 -5.47
CA VAL A 20 -20.40 -5.24 -4.44
C VAL A 20 -20.21 -3.72 -4.44
N THR A 21 -18.97 -3.27 -4.33
CA THR A 21 -18.65 -1.85 -4.27
C THR A 21 -17.44 -1.56 -5.14
N GLU A 22 -17.50 -0.47 -5.89
CA GLU A 22 -16.33 0.10 -6.56
C GLU A 22 -15.76 1.20 -5.68
N ILE A 23 -14.49 1.09 -5.27
CA ILE A 23 -13.86 2.04 -4.34
C ILE A 23 -12.71 2.76 -5.04
N PRO A 24 -12.68 4.11 -5.02
CA PRO A 24 -11.54 4.87 -5.52
C PRO A 24 -10.24 4.51 -4.79
N ASN A 25 -9.20 4.29 -5.58
CA ASN A 25 -7.83 4.17 -5.13
C ASN A 25 -7.19 5.56 -5.18
N ASP A 26 -6.94 6.07 -6.39
CA ASP A 26 -6.22 7.31 -6.63
C ASP A 26 -6.52 7.87 -8.03
N LEU A 27 -6.12 9.12 -8.29
CA LEU A 27 -6.22 9.75 -9.60
C LEU A 27 -5.01 10.62 -9.93
N ILE A 28 -4.72 10.72 -11.23
CA ILE A 28 -3.66 11.58 -11.78
C ILE A 28 -4.17 12.34 -13.00
N HIS A 29 -3.57 13.50 -13.25
CA HIS A 29 -3.78 14.29 -14.46
C HIS A 29 -2.60 14.07 -15.41
N LEU A 30 -2.88 13.59 -16.62
CA LEU A 30 -1.90 13.26 -17.63
C LEU A 30 -1.49 14.51 -18.44
N PRO A 31 -0.30 14.48 -19.08
CA PRO A 31 0.19 15.60 -19.89
C PRO A 31 -0.71 16.03 -21.05
N ASP A 32 -1.59 15.14 -21.53
CA ASP A 32 -2.51 15.42 -22.63
C ASP A 32 -3.87 15.97 -22.19
N GLY A 33 -4.02 16.31 -20.91
CA GLY A 33 -5.26 16.88 -20.36
C GLY A 33 -6.27 15.86 -19.85
N ARG A 34 -6.00 14.55 -19.98
CA ARG A 34 -6.87 13.51 -19.44
C ARG A 34 -6.62 13.26 -17.97
N TYR A 35 -7.67 12.96 -17.22
CA TYR A 35 -7.57 12.40 -15.88
C TYR A 35 -7.71 10.89 -15.93
N ILE A 36 -6.83 10.19 -15.22
CA ILE A 36 -6.96 8.75 -14.97
C ILE A 36 -7.24 8.54 -13.49
N MET A 37 -8.20 7.68 -13.19
CA MET A 37 -8.46 7.22 -11.83
C MET A 37 -8.36 5.70 -11.81
N SER A 38 -7.78 5.17 -10.74
CA SER A 38 -7.90 3.76 -10.41
C SER A 38 -8.97 3.56 -9.35
N THR A 39 -9.65 2.42 -9.44
CA THR A 39 -10.55 1.92 -8.39
C THR A 39 -10.22 0.47 -8.11
N PHE A 40 -10.71 -0.10 -7.02
CA PHE A 40 -10.81 -1.55 -6.87
C PHE A 40 -12.25 -2.00 -6.74
N GLY A 41 -12.54 -3.08 -7.45
CA GLY A 41 -13.83 -3.74 -7.45
C GLY A 41 -13.90 -4.77 -6.35
N VAL A 42 -14.59 -4.45 -5.25
CA VAL A 42 -14.76 -5.36 -4.11
C VAL A 42 -15.64 -6.53 -4.54
N ARG A 43 -15.04 -7.72 -4.55
CA ARG A 43 -15.69 -9.01 -4.81
C ARG A 43 -16.47 -9.49 -3.60
N ASP A 44 -15.87 -9.37 -2.41
CA ASP A 44 -16.42 -9.90 -1.16
C ASP A 44 -15.84 -9.12 0.02
N TRP A 45 -16.68 -8.56 0.87
CA TRP A 45 -16.27 -7.87 2.10
C TRP A 45 -15.77 -8.81 3.20
N ALA A 46 -15.84 -10.12 2.99
CA ALA A 46 -15.44 -11.15 3.94
C ALA A 46 -16.22 -11.08 5.28
N ILE A 47 -17.48 -10.62 5.23
CA ILE A 47 -18.39 -10.57 6.38
C ILE A 47 -18.93 -11.98 6.66
N PRO A 48 -18.55 -12.65 7.77
CA PRO A 48 -18.92 -14.05 8.01
C PRO A 48 -20.43 -14.29 8.03
N GLU A 49 -21.20 -13.36 8.60
CA GLU A 49 -22.66 -13.43 8.70
C GLU A 49 -23.34 -13.42 7.31
N GLN A 50 -22.63 -12.94 6.29
CA GLN A 50 -23.08 -12.89 4.89
C GLN A 50 -22.44 -13.99 4.03
N GLY A 51 -21.84 -15.01 4.66
CA GLY A 51 -21.09 -16.08 3.98
C GLY A 51 -19.81 -15.58 3.31
N GLY A 52 -19.26 -14.46 3.78
CA GLY A 52 -18.06 -13.85 3.23
C GLY A 52 -16.83 -14.72 3.43
N ILE A 53 -15.96 -14.73 2.42
CA ILE A 53 -14.74 -15.55 2.41
C ILE A 53 -13.54 -14.60 2.44
N PRO A 54 -12.70 -14.62 3.49
CA PRO A 54 -11.51 -13.78 3.54
C PRO A 54 -10.49 -14.18 2.47
N SER A 55 -9.67 -13.22 2.06
CA SER A 55 -8.46 -13.46 1.27
C SER A 55 -7.47 -14.32 2.03
N ALA A 56 -6.44 -14.84 1.36
CA ALA A 56 -5.37 -15.58 2.05
C ALA A 56 -4.59 -14.67 3.03
N GLY A 57 -4.61 -13.35 2.82
CA GLY A 57 -4.11 -12.36 3.77
C GLY A 57 -5.06 -12.02 4.92
N GLY A 58 -6.24 -12.64 5.00
CA GLY A 58 -7.22 -12.43 6.06
C GLY A 58 -8.06 -11.16 5.90
N SER A 59 -8.25 -10.66 4.67
CA SER A 59 -8.97 -9.41 4.41
C SER A 59 -10.11 -9.58 3.40
N TRP A 60 -10.78 -8.48 3.04
CA TRP A 60 -11.75 -8.47 1.94
C TRP A 60 -11.05 -8.73 0.60
N ARG A 61 -11.86 -9.14 -0.39
CA ARG A 61 -11.39 -9.61 -1.69
C ARG A 61 -11.80 -8.69 -2.82
N THR A 62 -10.98 -8.60 -3.85
CA THR A 62 -11.24 -7.82 -5.07
C THR A 62 -11.27 -8.72 -6.30
N TRP A 63 -11.97 -8.29 -7.34
CA TRP A 63 -11.84 -8.89 -8.67
C TRP A 63 -10.70 -8.28 -9.47
N TYR A 64 -10.54 -6.96 -9.35
CA TYR A 64 -9.59 -6.16 -10.09
C TYR A 64 -9.30 -4.85 -9.37
N SER A 65 -8.24 -4.17 -9.80
CA SER A 65 -8.24 -2.72 -9.87
C SER A 65 -8.53 -2.26 -11.30
N ARG A 66 -9.38 -1.26 -11.49
CA ARG A 66 -9.81 -0.77 -12.81
C ARG A 66 -9.34 0.64 -13.05
N LEU A 67 -8.95 0.94 -14.29
CA LEU A 67 -8.70 2.31 -14.72
C LEU A 67 -9.95 2.94 -15.36
N TRP A 68 -10.19 4.18 -15.01
CA TRP A 68 -11.22 5.07 -15.55
C TRP A 68 -10.55 6.29 -16.17
N THR A 69 -11.22 6.89 -17.15
CA THR A 69 -10.72 8.10 -17.81
C THR A 69 -11.78 9.20 -17.83
N SER A 70 -11.32 10.44 -17.71
CA SER A 70 -12.12 11.65 -17.90
C SER A 70 -11.36 12.67 -18.74
N THR A 71 -12.08 13.35 -19.62
CA THR A 71 -11.59 14.50 -20.39
C THR A 71 -12.23 15.81 -19.93
N ASP A 72 -13.05 15.77 -18.87
CA ASP A 72 -13.72 16.95 -18.34
C ASP A 72 -12.72 17.83 -17.58
N THR A 73 -12.91 19.14 -17.63
CA THR A 73 -11.99 20.13 -17.02
C THR A 73 -11.74 19.90 -15.53
N HIS A 74 -12.70 19.33 -14.79
CA HIS A 74 -12.55 19.01 -13.36
C HIS A 74 -12.79 17.52 -13.05
N ALA A 75 -12.64 16.64 -14.05
CA ALA A 75 -12.84 15.19 -13.89
C ALA A 75 -14.20 14.80 -13.25
N GLU A 76 -15.27 15.51 -13.62
CA GLU A 76 -16.58 15.35 -12.98
C GLU A 76 -17.29 14.08 -13.44
N ASN A 77 -17.07 13.64 -14.69
CA ASN A 77 -17.65 12.43 -15.25
C ASN A 77 -16.58 11.46 -15.72
N TRP A 78 -16.80 10.16 -15.48
CA TRP A 78 -15.82 9.12 -15.74
C TRP A 78 -16.40 8.08 -16.69
N THR A 79 -15.54 7.58 -17.58
CA THR A 79 -15.89 6.55 -18.55
C THR A 79 -14.93 5.37 -18.44
N THR A 80 -15.40 4.22 -18.92
CA THR A 80 -14.60 3.00 -18.99
C THR A 80 -13.39 3.24 -19.90
N THR A 81 -12.26 2.64 -19.53
CA THR A 81 -11.08 2.62 -20.39
C THR A 81 -11.17 1.47 -21.40
N TRP A 82 -10.14 1.29 -22.22
CA TRP A 82 -10.08 0.17 -23.15
C TRP A 82 -8.75 -0.55 -23.02
N ASN A 83 -8.76 -1.87 -22.99
CA ASN A 83 -7.56 -2.67 -23.12
C ASN A 83 -7.26 -2.88 -24.62
N LEU A 84 -6.21 -2.22 -25.11
CA LEU A 84 -5.87 -2.24 -26.55
C LEU A 84 -5.28 -3.58 -27.02
N GLU A 85 -4.79 -4.41 -26.10
CA GLU A 85 -4.15 -5.70 -26.46
C GLU A 85 -5.17 -6.82 -26.62
N THR A 86 -6.17 -6.83 -25.76
CA THR A 86 -7.25 -7.83 -25.80
C THR A 86 -8.49 -7.32 -26.54
N ASN A 87 -8.50 -6.04 -26.91
CA ASN A 87 -9.64 -5.34 -27.48
C ASN A 87 -10.92 -5.50 -26.65
N ARG A 88 -10.80 -5.26 -25.34
CA ARG A 88 -11.90 -5.38 -24.37
C ARG A 88 -12.09 -4.08 -23.62
N GLU A 89 -13.34 -3.86 -23.20
CA GLU A 89 -13.68 -2.76 -22.31
C GLU A 89 -12.97 -2.94 -20.97
N ASN A 90 -12.45 -1.81 -20.47
CA ASN A 90 -11.65 -1.64 -19.27
C ASN A 90 -10.22 -2.16 -19.34
N MET A 91 -9.30 -1.32 -18.90
CA MET A 91 -7.97 -1.71 -18.48
C MET A 91 -8.02 -2.08 -16.99
N ASP A 92 -8.01 -3.39 -16.71
CA ASP A 92 -8.17 -3.96 -15.37
C ASP A 92 -6.90 -4.64 -14.86
N TYR A 93 -6.32 -4.24 -13.75
CA TYR A 93 -5.39 -5.09 -13.00
C TYR A 93 -6.18 -6.21 -12.34
N TRP A 94 -6.47 -7.27 -13.10
CA TRP A 94 -7.17 -8.45 -12.59
C TRP A 94 -6.41 -9.01 -11.39
N ASN A 95 -7.17 -9.42 -10.36
CA ASN A 95 -6.62 -9.97 -9.14
C ASN A 95 -6.13 -11.42 -9.34
N SER A 96 -5.10 -11.56 -10.17
CA SER A 96 -4.50 -12.81 -10.59
C SER A 96 -3.09 -12.55 -11.11
N GLY A 97 -2.20 -13.53 -10.93
CA GLY A 97 -0.79 -13.41 -11.36
C GLY A 97 -0.13 -12.15 -10.79
N ASP A 98 0.72 -11.53 -11.60
CA ASP A 98 1.50 -10.35 -11.24
C ASP A 98 0.64 -9.13 -10.83
N MET A 99 -0.52 -8.96 -11.47
CA MET A 99 -1.43 -7.83 -11.21
C MET A 99 -2.17 -7.94 -9.87
N SER A 100 -2.17 -9.13 -9.23
CA SER A 100 -2.73 -9.30 -7.89
C SER A 100 -2.01 -8.48 -6.82
N LEU A 101 -0.84 -7.91 -7.13
CA LEU A 101 -0.04 -7.05 -6.24
C LEU A 101 -0.36 -5.55 -6.38
N PHE A 102 -1.35 -5.19 -7.20
CA PHE A 102 -1.71 -3.79 -7.50
C PHE A 102 -3.21 -3.53 -7.37
N GLN A 103 -3.86 -4.17 -6.39
CA GLN A 103 -5.31 -4.06 -6.16
C GLN A 103 -5.67 -2.77 -5.41
N ASN A 104 -5.01 -2.52 -4.29
CA ASN A 104 -4.98 -1.18 -3.70
C ASN A 104 -3.75 -0.48 -4.30
N ASN A 105 -3.94 0.66 -4.96
CA ASN A 105 -2.85 1.32 -5.67
C ASN A 105 -2.92 2.84 -5.62
N THR A 106 -1.79 3.48 -5.91
CA THR A 106 -1.65 4.93 -6.01
C THR A 106 -0.66 5.23 -7.12
N MET A 107 -0.82 6.38 -7.76
CA MET A 107 -0.13 6.74 -8.98
C MET A 107 0.57 8.09 -8.82
N ILE A 108 1.80 8.18 -9.31
CA ILE A 108 2.49 9.47 -9.47
C ILE A 108 3.13 9.57 -10.85
N MET A 109 3.29 10.80 -11.31
CA MET A 109 4.26 11.12 -12.35
C MET A 109 5.46 11.80 -11.71
N TRP A 110 6.65 11.32 -12.03
CA TRP A 110 7.88 11.96 -11.58
C TRP A 110 8.23 13.14 -12.49
N PRO A 111 8.56 14.33 -11.95
CA PRO A 111 8.87 15.49 -12.77
C PRO A 111 9.97 15.21 -13.79
N GLY A 112 9.72 15.55 -15.06
CA GLY A 112 10.67 15.38 -16.16
C GLY A 112 10.72 13.98 -16.76
N GLU A 113 9.87 13.04 -16.33
CA GLU A 113 9.83 11.68 -16.87
C GLU A 113 8.53 11.34 -17.58
N ASN A 114 8.61 10.38 -18.50
CA ASN A 114 7.49 9.94 -19.33
C ASN A 114 6.69 8.78 -18.73
N PHE A 115 6.82 8.52 -17.44
CA PHE A 115 6.23 7.35 -16.78
C PHE A 115 5.17 7.73 -15.75
N VAL A 116 4.11 6.93 -15.69
CA VAL A 116 3.29 6.79 -14.50
C VAL A 116 3.90 5.67 -13.67
N TYR A 117 4.25 5.99 -12.43
CA TYR A 117 4.67 5.04 -11.41
C TYR A 117 3.43 4.63 -10.61
N VAL A 118 3.21 3.32 -10.49
CA VAL A 118 2.08 2.75 -9.76
C VAL A 118 2.63 1.95 -8.58
N TYR A 119 2.36 2.44 -7.37
CA TYR A 119 2.59 1.68 -6.15
C TYR A 119 1.36 0.85 -5.86
N GLY A 120 1.54 -0.41 -5.46
CA GLY A 120 0.45 -1.34 -5.27
C GLY A 120 0.63 -2.25 -4.07
N THR A 121 -0.47 -2.71 -3.50
CA THR A 121 -0.51 -3.87 -2.61
C THR A 121 -1.49 -4.91 -3.14
N ASN A 122 -1.49 -6.08 -2.50
CA ASN A 122 -2.55 -7.06 -2.63
C ASN A 122 -3.95 -6.49 -2.28
N GLU A 123 -4.97 -7.32 -2.50
CA GLU A 123 -6.34 -7.02 -2.10
C GLU A 123 -6.46 -6.78 -0.59
N GLY A 124 -7.24 -5.76 -0.23
CA GLY A 124 -7.54 -5.39 1.16
C GLY A 124 -6.30 -5.10 2.00
N ARG A 125 -6.42 -5.36 3.31
CA ARG A 125 -5.35 -5.26 4.30
C ARG A 125 -4.69 -6.63 4.44
N TRP A 126 -3.80 -6.95 3.51
CA TRP A 126 -3.18 -8.27 3.43
C TRP A 126 -2.07 -8.46 4.47
N ASN A 127 -2.27 -9.39 5.41
CA ASN A 127 -1.26 -9.73 6.42
C ASN A 127 0.01 -10.32 5.79
N GLY A 128 1.17 -9.74 6.14
CA GLY A 128 2.45 -10.12 5.55
C GLY A 128 2.62 -9.70 4.08
N GLY A 129 1.75 -8.80 3.59
CA GLY A 129 1.87 -8.21 2.26
C GLY A 129 3.02 -7.19 2.17
N GLY A 130 3.10 -6.49 1.04
CA GLY A 130 4.08 -5.44 0.83
C GLY A 130 3.61 -4.44 -0.21
N ILE A 131 4.34 -3.32 -0.30
CA ILE A 131 4.15 -2.34 -1.35
C ILE A 131 5.08 -2.73 -2.50
N HIS A 132 4.52 -2.89 -3.69
CA HIS A 132 5.20 -3.20 -4.93
C HIS A 132 5.18 -1.97 -5.85
N LEU A 133 6.03 -1.99 -6.87
CA LEU A 133 6.15 -0.90 -7.82
C LEU A 133 6.15 -1.41 -9.25
N MET A 134 5.34 -0.78 -10.08
CA MET A 134 5.42 -0.88 -11.53
C MET A 134 5.45 0.51 -12.15
N ARG A 135 5.83 0.59 -13.43
CA ARG A 135 5.71 1.81 -14.23
C ARG A 135 5.23 1.48 -15.63
N VAL A 136 4.65 2.48 -16.28
CA VAL A 136 4.21 2.41 -17.68
C VAL A 136 4.38 3.80 -18.32
N PRO A 137 4.76 3.90 -19.60
CA PRO A 137 4.69 5.19 -20.29
C PRO A 137 3.27 5.74 -20.19
N TRP A 138 3.10 7.02 -19.85
CA TRP A 138 1.77 7.56 -19.55
C TRP A 138 0.80 7.46 -20.73
N ASP A 139 1.31 7.50 -21.97
CA ASP A 139 0.53 7.39 -23.21
C ASP A 139 0.21 5.93 -23.59
N LYS A 140 0.68 4.96 -22.79
CA LYS A 140 0.54 3.51 -23.01
C LYS A 140 -0.13 2.77 -21.86
N MET A 141 -0.81 3.47 -20.96
CA MET A 141 -1.51 2.86 -19.81
C MET A 141 -2.53 1.79 -20.21
N TRP A 142 -2.95 1.73 -21.48
CA TRP A 142 -3.94 0.81 -22.05
C TRP A 142 -3.36 -0.49 -22.61
N ASN A 143 -2.05 -0.71 -22.45
CA ASN A 143 -1.32 -1.85 -23.00
C ASN A 143 -0.54 -2.56 -21.88
N TYR A 144 -0.96 -3.75 -21.43
CA TYR A 144 -0.24 -4.46 -20.35
C TYR A 144 1.21 -4.74 -20.70
N SER A 145 1.51 -5.05 -21.96
CA SER A 145 2.89 -5.31 -22.43
C SER A 145 3.83 -4.13 -22.24
N GLN A 146 3.32 -2.92 -21.97
CA GLN A 146 4.12 -1.72 -21.73
C GLN A 146 4.44 -1.50 -20.25
N TYR A 147 3.80 -2.24 -19.35
CA TYR A 147 4.12 -2.19 -17.92
C TYR A 147 5.47 -2.86 -17.65
N ARG A 148 6.19 -2.29 -16.71
CA ARG A 148 7.47 -2.81 -16.21
C ARG A 148 7.40 -2.86 -14.69
N PHE A 149 7.75 -4.00 -14.12
CA PHE A 149 7.78 -4.23 -12.69
C PHE A 149 9.17 -4.00 -12.13
N TRP A 150 9.23 -3.40 -10.96
CA TRP A 150 10.47 -3.20 -10.22
C TRP A 150 10.69 -4.38 -9.29
N GLY A 151 11.87 -4.99 -9.36
CA GLY A 151 12.18 -6.13 -8.50
C GLY A 151 13.63 -6.56 -8.56
N VAL A 152 13.99 -7.41 -7.60
CA VAL A 152 15.34 -7.95 -7.45
C VAL A 152 15.44 -9.33 -8.10
N ASP A 153 16.48 -9.57 -8.91
CA ASP A 153 16.75 -10.91 -9.42
C ASP A 153 17.55 -11.77 -8.44
N GLY A 154 17.83 -13.02 -8.82
CA GLY A 154 18.59 -13.96 -7.99
C GLY A 154 20.02 -13.54 -7.66
N SER A 155 20.56 -12.49 -8.30
CA SER A 155 21.87 -11.91 -7.98
C SER A 155 21.80 -10.75 -6.98
N GLY A 156 20.60 -10.38 -6.52
CA GLY A 156 20.40 -9.21 -5.65
C GLY A 156 20.32 -7.89 -6.42
N ARG A 157 20.20 -7.92 -7.76
CA ARG A 157 20.18 -6.73 -8.62
C ARG A 157 18.76 -6.27 -8.94
N TRP A 158 18.46 -5.03 -8.59
CA TRP A 158 17.19 -4.37 -8.91
C TRP A 158 17.17 -3.86 -10.34
N ASP A 159 16.07 -4.11 -11.04
CA ASP A 159 15.86 -3.60 -12.39
C ASP A 159 14.38 -3.58 -12.77
N TRP A 160 14.06 -2.84 -13.83
CA TRP A 160 12.75 -2.83 -14.48
C TRP A 160 12.62 -4.00 -15.44
N ARG A 161 11.58 -4.82 -15.27
CA ARG A 161 11.36 -5.98 -16.14
C ARG A 161 9.91 -6.07 -16.58
N GLN A 162 9.69 -6.44 -17.83
CA GLN A 162 8.33 -6.72 -18.32
C GLN A 162 7.78 -8.01 -17.71
N TYR A 163 8.67 -8.99 -17.53
CA TYR A 163 8.41 -10.27 -16.89
C TYR A 163 9.56 -10.53 -15.92
N GLY A 164 9.26 -10.89 -14.69
CA GLY A 164 10.30 -11.16 -13.70
C GLY A 164 9.81 -10.98 -12.26
N PRO A 165 10.74 -11.02 -11.29
CA PRO A 165 10.41 -10.85 -9.89
C PRO A 165 9.73 -9.51 -9.63
N ILE A 166 8.66 -9.53 -8.84
CA ILE A 166 7.97 -8.34 -8.35
C ILE A 166 8.21 -8.27 -6.84
N THR A 167 9.33 -7.68 -6.47
CA THR A 167 9.79 -7.66 -5.08
C THR A 167 9.15 -6.50 -4.35
N PRO A 168 8.61 -6.69 -3.13
CA PRO A 168 8.12 -5.58 -2.34
C PRO A 168 9.26 -4.59 -2.05
N ILE A 169 9.02 -3.30 -2.32
CA ILE A 169 9.95 -2.21 -2.01
C ILE A 169 9.85 -1.79 -0.53
N ILE A 170 8.69 -2.06 0.09
CA ILE A 170 8.43 -1.91 1.52
C ILE A 170 7.69 -3.16 1.98
N ASN A 171 8.23 -3.83 2.98
CA ASN A 171 7.62 -5.04 3.56
C ASN A 171 6.69 -4.69 4.72
N ALA A 172 5.65 -5.50 4.92
CA ALA A 172 5.01 -5.57 6.22
C ALA A 172 6.06 -5.92 7.29
N PRO A 173 6.02 -5.29 8.47
CA PRO A 173 7.00 -5.58 9.52
C PRO A 173 6.96 -7.03 10.01
N SER A 174 5.81 -7.68 9.82
CA SER A 174 5.58 -9.04 10.25
C SER A 174 4.53 -9.74 9.39
N ARG A 175 4.43 -11.06 9.54
CA ARG A 175 3.43 -11.87 8.83
C ARG A 175 2.00 -11.61 9.28
N THR A 176 1.82 -10.97 10.44
CA THR A 176 0.51 -10.67 11.03
C THR A 176 0.13 -9.19 10.94
N GLU A 177 1.03 -8.35 10.45
CA GLU A 177 0.73 -6.96 10.15
C GLU A 177 0.34 -6.84 8.68
N ALA A 178 -0.76 -6.15 8.45
CA ALA A 178 -1.21 -5.81 7.11
C ALA A 178 -0.70 -4.42 6.69
N ILE A 179 -0.40 -4.28 5.40
CA ILE A 179 -0.27 -2.98 4.73
C ILE A 179 -1.42 -2.84 3.73
N GLY A 180 -1.99 -1.66 3.62
CA GLY A 180 -2.99 -1.33 2.59
C GLY A 180 -3.36 0.15 2.61
N GLU A 181 -4.31 0.53 1.75
CA GLU A 181 -4.89 1.88 1.68
C GLU A 181 -3.82 2.95 1.50
N LEU A 182 -3.13 2.84 0.36
CA LEU A 182 -1.95 3.62 0.03
C LEU A 182 -2.31 4.93 -0.68
N SER A 183 -1.46 5.92 -0.47
CA SER A 183 -1.42 7.16 -1.24
C SER A 183 0.02 7.59 -1.44
N ALA A 184 0.31 8.14 -2.60
CA ALA A 184 1.61 8.67 -2.98
C ALA A 184 1.48 10.13 -3.39
N GLN A 185 2.46 10.94 -3.00
CA GLN A 185 2.59 12.32 -3.44
C GLN A 185 4.05 12.62 -3.78
N VAL A 186 4.27 13.59 -4.67
CA VAL A 186 5.58 14.20 -4.87
C VAL A 186 5.62 15.52 -4.11
N ILE A 187 6.35 15.56 -3.00
CA ILE A 187 6.47 16.73 -2.12
C ILE A 187 7.94 17.08 -1.99
N GLU A 188 8.29 18.33 -2.32
CA GLU A 188 9.67 18.86 -2.22
C GLU A 188 10.72 17.95 -2.89
N GLY A 189 10.40 17.41 -4.06
CA GLY A 189 11.30 16.53 -4.82
C GLY A 189 11.51 15.15 -4.19
N ARG A 190 10.60 14.70 -3.33
CA ARG A 190 10.59 13.35 -2.77
C ARG A 190 9.26 12.67 -3.04
N VAL A 191 9.32 11.35 -3.21
CA VAL A 191 8.12 10.53 -3.11
C VAL A 191 7.78 10.37 -1.64
N VAL A 192 6.52 10.65 -1.30
CA VAL A 192 5.95 10.43 0.02
C VAL A 192 4.87 9.37 -0.14
N LEU A 193 5.10 8.19 0.42
CA LEU A 193 4.07 7.16 0.58
C LEU A 193 3.43 7.32 1.95
N SER A 194 2.10 7.40 2.00
CA SER A 194 1.30 7.17 3.19
C SER A 194 0.46 5.91 3.02
N PHE A 195 0.38 5.10 4.08
CA PHE A 195 -0.38 3.86 4.06
C PHE A 195 -0.82 3.47 5.46
N LEU A 196 -1.87 2.65 5.54
CA LEU A 196 -2.28 2.05 6.79
C LEU A 196 -1.42 0.82 7.09
N ASN A 197 -0.88 0.77 8.30
CA ASN A 197 -0.31 -0.44 8.87
C ASN A 197 -1.25 -0.97 9.96
N GLY A 198 -1.76 -2.19 9.80
CA GLY A 198 -2.77 -2.79 10.67
C GLY A 198 -2.35 -2.97 12.14
N GLY A 199 -1.05 -2.98 12.44
CA GLY A 199 -0.54 -3.03 13.82
C GLY A 199 -0.21 -1.65 14.40
N ARG A 200 0.01 -0.63 13.56
CA ARG A 200 0.68 0.62 13.96
C ARG A 200 -0.14 1.89 13.71
N GLY A 201 -1.13 1.83 12.82
CA GLY A 201 -1.93 2.97 12.41
C GLY A 201 -1.43 3.59 11.10
N ALA A 202 -1.53 4.92 10.99
CA ALA A 202 -1.10 5.63 9.79
C ALA A 202 0.42 5.84 9.77
N VAL A 203 1.06 5.44 8.68
CA VAL A 203 2.51 5.46 8.50
C VAL A 203 2.86 6.23 7.24
N THR A 204 4.01 6.92 7.25
CA THR A 204 4.63 7.51 6.06
C THR A 204 6.06 7.01 5.86
N GLN A 205 6.47 6.83 4.62
CA GLN A 205 7.87 6.63 4.20
C GLN A 205 8.19 7.54 3.02
N THR A 206 9.42 8.02 2.93
CA THR A 206 9.85 8.89 1.82
C THR A 206 11.06 8.33 1.10
N ALA A 207 11.21 8.69 -0.17
CA ALA A 207 12.40 8.38 -0.98
C ALA A 207 12.72 9.57 -1.90
N THR A 208 13.99 9.70 -2.29
CA THR A 208 14.45 10.76 -3.22
C THR A 208 14.07 10.49 -4.67
N TYR A 209 13.53 9.31 -4.98
CA TYR A 209 13.17 8.88 -6.33
C TYR A 209 12.17 7.71 -6.29
N PRO A 210 11.35 7.47 -7.34
CA PRO A 210 10.27 6.48 -7.27
C PRO A 210 10.66 5.04 -6.95
N THR A 211 11.81 4.57 -7.39
CA THR A 211 12.33 3.22 -7.07
C THR A 211 12.98 3.13 -5.69
N GLY A 212 13.02 4.25 -4.97
CA GLY A 212 14.17 4.71 -4.21
C GLY A 212 14.53 3.93 -2.96
N LEU A 213 15.57 4.45 -2.32
CA LEU A 213 16.04 4.06 -1.00
C LEU A 213 15.12 4.73 0.05
N TRP A 214 14.14 3.98 0.53
CA TRP A 214 13.10 4.46 1.43
C TRP A 214 13.64 4.78 2.83
N THR A 215 13.06 5.75 3.52
CA THR A 215 13.28 5.94 4.96
C THR A 215 12.71 4.77 5.76
N ALA A 216 13.11 4.64 7.03
CA ALA A 216 12.37 3.84 8.00
C ALA A 216 10.91 4.34 8.10
N PRO A 217 9.96 3.48 8.49
CA PRO A 217 8.55 3.87 8.64
C PRO A 217 8.38 4.89 9.74
N LYS A 218 7.69 5.98 9.42
CA LYS A 218 7.34 7.03 10.36
C LYS A 218 5.88 6.94 10.74
N THR A 219 5.60 6.54 11.98
CA THR A 219 4.23 6.49 12.49
C THR A 219 3.73 7.90 12.75
N GLN A 220 2.60 8.25 12.13
CA GLN A 220 1.99 9.57 12.22
C GLN A 220 0.85 9.58 13.23
N VAL A 221 0.02 8.53 13.22
CA VAL A 221 -1.12 8.36 14.13
C VAL A 221 -1.25 6.89 14.49
N THR A 222 -1.36 6.57 15.78
CA THR A 222 -1.57 5.20 16.27
C THR A 222 -3.04 4.89 16.54
N TYR A 223 -3.38 3.61 16.64
CA TYR A 223 -4.72 3.18 17.09
C TYR A 223 -5.04 3.56 18.53
N ALA A 224 -4.04 3.87 19.37
CA ALA A 224 -4.25 4.39 20.71
C ALA A 224 -4.72 5.85 20.70
N GLN A 225 -4.26 6.64 19.73
CA GLN A 225 -4.68 8.03 19.55
C GLN A 225 -6.03 8.14 18.84
N ALA A 226 -6.28 7.28 17.85
CA ALA A 226 -7.50 7.28 17.07
C ALA A 226 -7.88 5.86 16.64
N GLN A 227 -9.02 5.38 17.14
CA GLN A 227 -9.55 4.07 16.78
C GLN A 227 -10.04 4.05 15.34
N ASN A 228 -10.01 2.88 14.69
CA ASN A 228 -10.64 2.64 13.40
C ASN A 228 -10.24 3.62 12.29
N ILE A 229 -8.99 4.08 12.32
CA ILE A 229 -8.41 4.91 11.27
C ILE A 229 -8.05 4.09 10.04
N TYR A 230 -8.18 4.70 8.87
CA TYR A 230 -7.94 4.07 7.57
C TYR A 230 -7.67 5.13 6.49
N ALA A 231 -7.12 4.69 5.35
CA ALA A 231 -6.81 5.49 4.16
C ALA A 231 -6.09 6.82 4.45
N PRO A 232 -4.87 6.77 5.02
CA PRO A 232 -4.09 7.97 5.26
C PRO A 232 -3.60 8.57 3.94
N ILE A 233 -3.92 9.84 3.72
CA ILE A 233 -3.50 10.62 2.55
C ILE A 233 -2.73 11.84 3.03
N VAL A 234 -1.56 12.09 2.47
CA VAL A 234 -0.86 13.37 2.66
C VAL A 234 -1.41 14.37 1.64
N HIS A 235 -1.88 15.52 2.13
CA HIS A 235 -2.37 16.58 1.26
C HIS A 235 -1.23 17.13 0.38
N PRO A 236 -1.44 17.33 -0.94
CA PRO A 236 -0.36 17.71 -1.87
C PRO A 236 0.30 19.07 -1.57
N TYR A 237 -0.42 20.02 -0.96
CA TYR A 237 0.16 21.30 -0.49
C TYR A 237 0.94 21.22 0.83
N SER A 238 1.23 20.01 1.31
CA SER A 238 2.13 19.79 2.44
C SER A 238 3.57 20.15 2.07
N THR A 239 4.39 20.41 3.10
CA THR A 239 5.86 20.36 3.03
C THR A 239 6.36 19.16 3.84
N LEU A 240 7.63 18.79 3.72
CA LEU A 240 8.20 17.74 4.57
C LEU A 240 8.23 18.14 6.04
N ALA A 241 8.38 19.44 6.33
CA ALA A 241 8.42 19.96 7.70
C ALA A 241 7.02 20.16 8.31
N ASN A 242 6.02 20.46 7.48
CA ASN A 242 4.64 20.72 7.88
C ASN A 242 3.69 20.02 6.91
N SER A 243 3.26 18.82 7.28
CA SER A 243 2.38 17.98 6.48
C SER A 243 0.98 17.92 7.03
N HIS A 244 -0.01 17.98 6.15
CA HIS A 244 -1.41 17.77 6.48
C HIS A 244 -1.81 16.37 6.06
N ILE A 245 -2.12 15.52 7.03
CA ILE A 245 -2.49 14.13 6.82
C ILE A 245 -3.98 14.00 7.05
N LEU A 246 -4.70 13.60 6.00
CA LEU A 246 -6.12 13.30 6.02
C LEU A 246 -6.29 11.81 6.30
N LEU A 247 -7.01 11.49 7.36
CA LEU A 247 -7.27 10.12 7.79
C LEU A 247 -8.78 9.94 7.87
N SER A 248 -9.28 8.93 7.17
CA SER A 248 -10.64 8.48 7.35
C SER A 248 -10.76 7.75 8.68
N GLN A 249 -11.89 7.94 9.36
CA GLN A 249 -12.17 7.33 10.66
C GLN A 249 -13.66 7.02 10.78
N TRP A 250 -13.97 5.93 11.49
CA TRP A 250 -15.32 5.66 11.96
C TRP A 250 -15.35 5.29 13.45
N VAL A 251 -16.30 5.83 14.21
CA VAL A 251 -16.46 5.58 15.65
C VAL A 251 -17.90 5.19 15.90
N GLY A 252 -18.17 3.88 15.88
CA GLY A 252 -19.54 3.36 15.97
C GLY A 252 -20.46 4.04 14.96
N SER A 253 -21.64 4.45 15.42
CA SER A 253 -22.57 5.30 14.66
C SER A 253 -22.35 6.81 14.88
N GLU A 254 -21.43 7.20 15.77
CA GLU A 254 -21.25 8.60 16.20
C GLU A 254 -20.47 9.43 15.18
N TYR A 255 -19.54 8.81 14.47
CA TYR A 255 -18.70 9.50 13.51
C TYR A 255 -18.34 8.60 12.34
N TYR A 256 -18.48 9.13 11.13
CA TYR A 256 -17.91 8.57 9.91
C TYR A 256 -17.46 9.74 9.04
N GLY A 257 -16.16 9.88 8.82
CA GLY A 257 -15.63 11.01 8.06
C GLY A 257 -14.12 11.08 8.05
N VAL A 258 -13.60 12.22 7.60
CA VAL A 258 -12.16 12.50 7.52
C VAL A 258 -11.76 13.48 8.61
N ARG A 259 -10.68 13.16 9.30
CA ARG A 259 -9.99 14.05 10.23
C ARG A 259 -8.62 14.42 9.69
N GLN A 260 -8.13 15.59 10.08
CA GLN A 260 -6.83 16.10 9.67
C GLN A 260 -5.86 16.12 10.86
N TRP A 261 -4.65 15.64 10.62
CA TRP A 261 -3.49 15.75 11.53
C TRP A 261 -2.38 16.53 10.85
N THR A 262 -1.64 17.34 11.62
CA THR A 262 -0.49 18.10 11.11
C THR A 262 0.83 17.50 11.61
N GLY A 263 1.70 16.99 10.75
CA GLY A 263 2.93 16.32 11.18
C GLY A 263 4.17 16.81 10.45
N ASN A 264 5.24 16.03 10.52
CA ASN A 264 6.38 16.13 9.61
C ASN A 264 6.63 14.77 8.94
N LEU A 265 7.25 14.82 7.77
CA LEU A 265 7.51 13.66 6.91
C LEU A 265 9.00 13.30 6.88
N TYR A 266 9.85 14.05 7.60
CA TYR A 266 11.25 13.70 7.76
C TYR A 266 11.38 12.35 8.46
N GLY A 267 11.72 11.35 7.66
CA GLY A 267 12.09 10.01 8.11
C GLY A 267 13.60 9.86 8.17
N THR A 268 14.09 9.04 9.07
CA THR A 268 15.49 8.62 9.08
C THR A 268 15.67 7.39 8.20
N VAL A 269 16.76 7.33 7.43
CA VAL A 269 17.13 6.11 6.67
C VAL A 269 17.75 5.06 7.60
N ALA A 270 18.31 5.49 8.74
CA ALA A 270 18.88 4.61 9.76
C ALA A 270 18.72 5.21 11.17
N ALA A 271 18.70 4.36 12.20
CA ALA A 271 18.86 4.81 13.58
C ALA A 271 20.26 5.42 13.81
N ARG A 272 20.35 6.36 14.76
CA ARG A 272 21.65 6.90 15.19
C ARG A 272 22.45 5.83 15.94
N GLY A 273 23.78 5.83 15.83
CA GLY A 273 24.67 4.92 16.57
C GLY A 273 25.02 3.63 15.82
N SER A 274 25.44 2.59 16.55
CA SER A 274 25.94 1.31 16.01
C SER A 274 24.93 0.55 15.14
N VAL A 275 23.63 0.82 15.31
CA VAL A 275 22.52 0.24 14.52
C VAL A 275 22.50 0.76 13.08
N GLY A 276 23.06 1.95 12.82
CA GLY A 276 23.15 2.51 11.47
C GLY A 276 24.21 1.85 10.58
N ALA A 277 25.13 1.07 11.15
CA ALA A 277 26.14 0.33 10.38
C ALA A 277 25.61 -1.00 9.80
N THR A 278 24.52 -1.53 10.37
CA THR A 278 23.87 -2.79 9.96
C THR A 278 22.68 -2.58 9.03
N LEU A 279 22.03 -1.41 9.07
CA LEU A 279 20.98 -1.05 8.12
C LEU A 279 21.63 -0.55 6.82
N ALA A 280 22.06 -1.50 5.98
CA ALA A 280 22.66 -1.25 4.68
C ALA A 280 21.67 -0.60 3.71
N VAL A 281 21.51 0.71 3.79
CA VAL A 281 20.92 1.54 2.74
C VAL A 281 21.82 2.75 2.58
N THR A 282 22.46 2.88 1.42
CA THR A 282 23.28 4.04 1.09
C THR A 282 22.41 5.30 1.18
N LYS A 283 22.89 6.33 1.88
CA LYS A 283 22.12 7.57 2.07
C LYS A 283 22.03 8.36 0.76
N ASP A 284 20.85 8.94 0.53
CA ASP A 284 20.57 10.03 -0.40
C ASP A 284 20.65 9.77 -1.91
N GLU A 285 20.97 8.56 -2.35
CA GLU A 285 20.97 8.21 -3.78
C GLU A 285 19.71 7.45 -4.21
N PRO A 286 19.24 7.63 -5.46
CA PRO A 286 18.17 6.81 -6.01
C PRO A 286 18.62 5.36 -6.22
N ALA A 287 17.73 4.39 -5.97
CA ALA A 287 17.95 3.00 -6.37
C ALA A 287 17.71 2.86 -7.88
N LEU A 288 18.72 3.16 -8.69
CA LEU A 288 18.63 3.08 -10.15
C LEU A 288 18.70 1.63 -10.66
N PRO A 289 18.30 1.37 -11.93
CA PRO A 289 18.56 0.08 -12.58
C PRO A 289 20.00 -0.38 -12.37
N GLY A 290 20.17 -1.59 -11.86
CA GLY A 290 21.47 -2.14 -11.46
C GLY A 290 21.81 -2.01 -9.98
N HIS A 291 21.00 -1.31 -9.16
CA HIS A 291 21.20 -1.23 -7.71
C HIS A 291 21.28 -2.62 -7.07
N VAL A 292 22.20 -2.79 -6.13
CA VAL A 292 22.40 -4.05 -5.39
C VAL A 292 22.16 -3.80 -3.90
N GLY A 293 21.34 -4.65 -3.30
CA GLY A 293 20.97 -4.54 -1.88
C GLY A 293 19.53 -4.08 -1.67
N PRO A 294 19.08 -3.96 -0.41
CA PRO A 294 17.71 -3.59 -0.13
C PRO A 294 17.43 -2.14 -0.52
N VAL A 295 16.17 -1.86 -0.89
CA VAL A 295 15.67 -0.50 -1.18
C VAL A 295 14.95 0.13 0.00
N SER A 296 14.82 -0.59 1.11
CA SER A 296 14.31 -0.07 2.38
C SER A 296 15.14 -0.60 3.55
N PRO A 297 15.21 0.12 4.69
CA PRO A 297 15.86 -0.38 5.89
C PRO A 297 15.17 -1.67 6.35
N GLN A 298 15.95 -2.73 6.61
CA GLN A 298 15.44 -4.00 7.11
C GLN A 298 15.32 -3.99 8.64
N TRP A 299 14.68 -2.96 9.19
CA TRP A 299 14.58 -2.76 10.63
C TRP A 299 13.83 -3.89 11.34
N GLN A 300 12.95 -4.60 10.65
CA GLN A 300 12.21 -5.75 11.17
C GLN A 300 13.11 -6.94 11.52
N GLU A 301 14.34 -6.97 10.99
CA GLU A 301 15.34 -7.99 11.31
C GLU A 301 16.11 -7.68 12.60
N LEU A 302 15.97 -6.47 13.16
CA LEU A 302 16.61 -6.07 14.39
C LEU A 302 15.98 -6.76 15.62
N PRO A 303 16.71 -6.91 16.73
CA PRO A 303 16.12 -7.29 18.01
C PRO A 303 14.99 -6.34 18.42
N LEU A 304 13.95 -6.86 19.10
CA LEU A 304 12.75 -6.10 19.44
C LEU A 304 13.03 -4.75 20.14
N ALA A 305 14.01 -4.70 21.05
CA ALA A 305 14.39 -3.46 21.73
C ALA A 305 14.93 -2.41 20.76
N GLU A 306 15.73 -2.83 19.77
CA GLU A 306 16.28 -1.96 18.72
C GLU A 306 15.20 -1.53 17.73
N GLN A 307 14.25 -2.40 17.38
CA GLN A 307 13.08 -2.01 16.59
C GLN A 307 12.32 -0.87 17.27
N ILE A 308 12.01 -1.02 18.56
CA ILE A 308 11.32 0.00 19.36
C ILE A 308 12.12 1.31 19.38
N ALA A 309 13.45 1.24 19.49
CA ALA A 309 14.29 2.42 19.47
C ALA A 309 14.25 3.13 18.10
N VAL A 310 14.48 2.41 17.00
CA VAL A 310 14.45 2.96 15.63
C VAL A 310 13.11 3.61 15.33
N LEU A 311 12.02 2.90 15.62
CA LEU A 311 10.66 3.38 15.35
C LEU A 311 10.24 4.51 16.29
N GLY A 312 10.67 4.47 17.55
CA GLY A 312 10.42 5.53 18.52
C GLY A 312 11.22 6.80 18.25
N ASP A 313 12.39 6.69 17.61
CA ASP A 313 13.17 7.82 17.09
C ASP A 313 12.52 8.37 15.81
N ASN A 314 11.88 7.51 15.04
CA ASN A 314 11.27 7.81 13.75
C ASN A 314 9.74 7.84 13.85
N THR A 315 9.19 8.62 14.76
CA THR A 315 7.73 8.83 14.88
C THR A 315 7.41 10.32 14.87
N ASP A 316 6.15 10.68 14.67
CA ASP A 316 5.70 12.06 14.91
C ASP A 316 5.84 12.41 16.41
N ASN A 317 6.23 13.65 16.73
CA ASN A 317 6.49 14.09 18.11
C ASN A 317 5.28 13.97 19.05
N ARG A 318 4.06 13.84 18.52
CA ARG A 318 2.82 13.65 19.29
C ARG A 318 2.52 12.18 19.58
N VAL A 319 3.22 11.26 18.93
CA VAL A 319 3.12 9.82 19.21
C VAL A 319 4.13 9.49 20.31
N SER A 320 3.65 8.93 21.42
CA SER A 320 4.55 8.62 22.52
C SER A 320 5.42 7.40 22.21
N ARG A 321 6.66 7.38 22.71
CA ARG A 321 7.52 6.19 22.64
C ARG A 321 6.91 4.97 23.33
N ALA A 322 6.07 5.20 24.35
CA ALA A 322 5.34 4.14 25.03
C ALA A 322 4.32 3.47 24.10
N ASP A 323 3.59 4.27 23.31
CA ASP A 323 2.66 3.75 22.31
C ASP A 323 3.39 2.92 21.25
N ILE A 324 4.50 3.45 20.72
CA ILE A 324 5.36 2.71 19.77
C ILE A 324 5.85 1.39 20.36
N ALA A 325 6.31 1.40 21.61
CA ALA A 325 6.75 0.19 22.29
C ALA A 325 5.60 -0.82 22.46
N ALA A 326 4.40 -0.35 22.83
CA ALA A 326 3.23 -1.20 23.02
C ALA A 326 2.80 -1.86 21.70
N VAL A 327 2.62 -1.09 20.62
CA VAL A 327 2.19 -1.63 19.32
C VAL A 327 3.24 -2.57 18.73
N THR A 328 4.53 -2.26 18.89
CA THR A 328 5.62 -3.12 18.38
C THR A 328 5.69 -4.45 19.13
N ARG A 329 5.49 -4.46 20.46
CA ARG A 329 5.42 -5.70 21.25
C ARG A 329 4.19 -6.53 20.89
N SER A 330 3.04 -5.89 20.72
CA SER A 330 1.80 -6.58 20.34
C SER A 330 1.97 -7.31 19.01
N ALA A 331 2.50 -6.62 18.00
CA ALA A 331 2.82 -7.22 16.70
C ALA A 331 3.80 -8.40 16.81
N ALA A 332 4.87 -8.28 17.62
CA ALA A 332 5.82 -9.38 17.83
C ALA A 332 5.17 -10.60 18.51
N SER A 333 4.28 -10.38 19.48
CA SER A 333 3.57 -11.46 20.18
C SER A 333 2.57 -12.20 19.28
N ALA A 334 1.93 -11.47 18.35
CA ALA A 334 1.04 -12.05 17.35
C ALA A 334 1.79 -13.02 16.42
N ASN A 335 3.06 -12.74 16.08
CA ASN A 335 3.90 -13.67 15.31
C ASN A 335 4.18 -14.99 16.05
N THR A 336 4.36 -14.95 17.38
CA THR A 336 4.65 -16.16 18.18
C THR A 336 3.41 -17.00 18.49
N GLY A 337 2.22 -16.39 18.50
CA GLY A 337 0.96 -17.07 18.81
C GLY A 337 0.45 -18.03 17.72
N VAL A 338 0.87 -17.85 16.46
CA VAL A 338 0.47 -18.72 15.34
C VAL A 338 1.20 -20.07 15.36
N SER A 339 2.35 -20.16 16.03
CA SER A 339 3.05 -21.45 16.26
C SER A 339 2.36 -22.29 17.35
N ALA A 340 1.79 -21.67 18.39
CA ALA A 340 1.17 -22.39 19.50
C ALA A 340 -0.28 -22.84 19.23
N ALA A 341 -1.00 -22.17 18.32
CA ALA A 341 -2.38 -22.53 17.98
C ALA A 341 -2.50 -23.71 16.98
N ARG A 342 -1.40 -24.16 16.36
CA ARG A 342 -1.39 -25.30 15.42
C ARG A 342 -1.20 -26.68 16.07
N HIS A 343 -1.06 -26.78 17.40
CA HIS A 343 -0.90 -28.05 18.10
C HIS A 343 -2.08 -28.49 19.00
N ARG A 344 -3.26 -27.85 18.91
CA ARG A 344 -4.47 -28.26 19.65
C ARG A 344 -5.72 -28.45 18.80
N ALA A 345 -5.56 -28.78 17.52
CA ALA A 345 -6.65 -29.22 16.64
C ALA A 345 -6.27 -30.56 15.98
N GLY A 346 -5.93 -31.55 16.81
CA GLY A 346 -5.48 -32.86 16.36
C GLY A 346 -5.59 -33.92 17.45
N ALA A 347 -6.75 -34.01 18.09
CA ALA A 347 -7.14 -35.16 18.92
C ALA A 347 -8.64 -35.10 19.25
N MET A 348 -9.49 -35.47 18.30
CA MET A 348 -10.73 -36.17 18.63
C MET A 348 -10.87 -37.33 17.65
N ALA A 349 -10.60 -38.53 18.16
CA ALA A 349 -10.88 -39.78 17.50
C ALA A 349 -12.40 -40.00 17.41
N PRO A 350 -12.89 -40.78 16.43
CA PRO A 350 -14.30 -41.13 16.33
C PRO A 350 -14.61 -42.23 17.36
N THR A 351 -15.78 -42.15 17.97
CA THR A 351 -16.44 -43.32 18.53
C THR A 351 -17.81 -43.42 17.90
N ASP A 352 -18.08 -44.62 17.39
CA ASP A 352 -19.37 -45.11 16.91
C ASP A 352 -20.51 -44.92 17.91
#